data_AF-A0AB39XC32-F1
#
_entry.id   AF-A0AB39XC32-F1
#
_cell.length_a   1.000
_cell.length_b   1.000
_cell.length_c   1.000
_cell.angle_alpha   90.00
_cell.angle_beta   90.00
_cell.angle_gamma   90.00
#
_symmetry.space_group_name_H-M   'P 1'
#
loop_
_entity.id
_entity.type
_entity.pdbx_description
1 polymer ?
#
loop_
_entity_poly.entity_id
_entity_poly.type
_entity_poly.pdbx_seq_one_letter_code
_entity_poly.pdbx_strand_id
1 'polypeptide(L)'
;MRKQQQGFTFIEVLTVLSIIALATVGTLALRDWAVGNSRISEAKTQIITIQAGAQLWRPRSGDLTGISLAAMSGIAAVPQQWGSGTAINPWGGDVQVSVDGTDTSRYVITLTGIDADAEGARLAYDFDQYTLQSTFASGTLVLTFQG
;
A
#
# COMPACT_ATOMS: atom_id res chain seq x y z
N MET A 1 -10.93 65.15 11.88
CA MET A 1 -11.37 63.94 12.61
C MET A 1 -10.25 62.91 12.57
N ARG A 2 -9.56 62.64 13.69
CA ARG A 2 -8.55 61.56 13.77
C ARG A 2 -9.30 60.25 14.03
N LYS A 3 -9.26 59.31 13.07
CA LYS A 3 -9.74 57.95 13.28
C LYS A 3 -8.79 57.28 14.30
N GLN A 4 -9.31 56.89 15.46
CA GLN A 4 -8.59 56.03 16.38
C GLN A 4 -8.47 54.65 15.74
N GLN A 5 -7.25 54.24 15.38
CA GLN A 5 -6.98 52.85 15.00
C GLN A 5 -6.99 52.02 16.28
N GLN A 6 -8.01 51.17 16.44
CA GLN A 6 -8.01 50.14 17.48
C GLN A 6 -7.07 49.01 17.00
N GLY A 7 -5.91 48.90 17.64
CA GLY A 7 -5.01 47.77 17.45
C GLY A 7 -5.53 46.53 18.17
N PHE A 8 -5.12 45.35 17.72
CA PHE A 8 -5.46 44.08 18.37
C PHE A 8 -4.95 44.01 19.80
N THR A 9 -5.77 43.47 20.71
CA THR A 9 -5.34 43.19 22.07
C THR A 9 -4.47 41.93 22.11
N PHE A 10 -3.58 41.83 23.11
CA PHE A 10 -2.70 40.68 23.26
C PHE A 10 -3.49 39.36 23.42
N ILE A 11 -4.64 39.41 24.11
CA ILE A 11 -5.48 38.24 24.30
C ILE A 11 -6.15 37.81 22.99
N GLU A 12 -6.61 38.74 22.14
CA GLU A 12 -7.15 38.39 20.82
C GLU A 12 -6.10 37.70 19.96
N VAL A 13 -4.87 38.22 19.92
CA VAL A 13 -3.78 37.60 19.17
C VAL A 13 -3.48 36.19 19.69
N LEU A 14 -3.43 36.01 21.01
CA LEU A 14 -3.13 34.71 21.61
C LEU A 14 -4.24 33.67 21.34
N THR A 15 -5.50 34.11 21.39
CA THR A 15 -6.65 33.23 21.10
C THR A 15 -6.65 32.81 19.64
N VAL A 16 -6.40 33.74 18.71
CA VAL A 16 -6.32 33.45 17.27
C VAL A 16 -5.18 32.48 16.97
N LEU A 17 -3.99 32.70 17.53
CA LEU A 17 -2.85 31.79 17.35
C LEU A 17 -3.15 30.39 17.90
N SER A 18 -3.87 30.29 19.02
CA SER A 18 -4.27 29.01 19.61
C SER A 18 -5.25 28.24 18.70
N ILE A 19 -6.23 28.94 18.12
CA ILE A 19 -7.19 28.34 17.17
C ILE A 19 -6.46 27.87 15.91
N ILE A 20 -5.55 28.69 15.36
CA ILE A 20 -4.76 28.34 14.18
C ILE A 20 -3.92 27.10 14.46
N ALA A 21 -3.19 27.08 15.59
CA ALA A 21 -2.36 25.93 15.96
C ALA A 21 -3.16 24.63 16.04
N LEU A 22 -4.31 24.65 16.72
CA LEU A 22 -5.20 23.48 16.83
C LEU A 22 -5.75 23.05 15.46
N ALA A 23 -6.18 24.01 14.64
CA ALA A 23 -6.70 23.73 13.30
C ALA A 23 -5.63 23.14 12.38
N THR A 24 -4.39 23.65 12.44
CA THR A 24 -3.26 23.13 11.65
C THR A 24 -2.87 21.71 12.07
N VAL A 25 -2.80 21.42 13.37
CA VAL A 25 -2.49 20.06 13.85
C VAL A 25 -3.59 19.07 13.46
N GLY A 26 -4.86 19.46 13.62
CA GLY A 26 -6.00 18.60 13.25
C GLY A 26 -6.06 18.28 11.76
N THR A 27 -5.75 19.26 10.89
CA THR A 27 -5.75 19.05 9.44
C THR A 27 -4.62 18.14 8.97
N LEU A 28 -3.43 18.20 9.58
CA LEU A 28 -2.33 17.30 9.26
C LEU A 28 -2.66 15.84 9.63
N ALA A 29 -3.20 15.61 10.83
CA ALA A 29 -3.57 14.26 11.27
C ALA A 29 -4.64 13.60 10.37
N LEU A 30 -5.66 14.37 9.96
CA LEU A 30 -6.69 13.86 9.03
C LEU A 30 -6.13 13.56 7.64
N ARG A 31 -5.19 14.39 7.16
CA ARG A 31 -4.51 14.18 5.88
C ARG A 31 -3.71 12.88 5.90
N ASP A 32 -2.92 12.66 6.95
CA ASP A 32 -2.07 11.47 7.06
C ASP A 32 -2.90 10.18 7.09
N TRP A 33 -4.02 10.19 7.82
CA TRP A 33 -4.97 9.06 7.82
C TRP A 33 -5.61 8.81 6.45
N ALA A 34 -6.02 9.88 5.75
CA ALA A 34 -6.63 9.76 4.43
C ALA A 34 -5.63 9.23 3.38
N VAL A 35 -4.38 9.70 3.41
CA VAL A 35 -3.31 9.21 2.52
C VAL A 35 -3.01 7.74 2.79
N GLY A 36 -2.87 7.34 4.06
CA GLY A 36 -2.66 5.94 4.43
C GLY A 36 -3.79 5.02 3.95
N ASN A 37 -5.04 5.46 4.07
CA ASN A 37 -6.18 4.70 3.54
C ASN A 37 -6.15 4.55 2.01
N SER A 38 -5.79 5.63 1.29
CA SER A 38 -5.65 5.58 -0.17
C SER A 38 -4.56 4.58 -0.57
N ARG A 39 -3.38 4.64 0.06
CA ARG A 39 -2.27 3.72 -0.21
C ARG A 39 -2.66 2.26 0.03
N ILE A 40 -3.32 1.97 1.15
CA ILE A 40 -3.78 0.61 1.44
C ILE A 40 -4.83 0.13 0.43
N SER A 41 -5.77 0.99 0.04
CA SER A 41 -6.78 0.64 -0.97
C SER A 41 -6.14 0.35 -2.34
N GLU A 42 -5.14 1.14 -2.73
CA GLU A 42 -4.39 0.93 -3.96
C GLU A 42 -3.58 -0.38 -3.90
N ALA A 43 -2.86 -0.64 -2.81
CA ALA A 43 -2.12 -1.88 -2.61
C ALA A 43 -3.02 -3.12 -2.66
N LYS A 44 -4.21 -3.07 -2.04
CA LYS A 44 -5.21 -4.14 -2.16
C LYS A 44 -5.62 -4.38 -3.61
N THR A 45 -5.88 -3.30 -4.35
CA THR A 45 -6.26 -3.39 -5.77
C THR A 45 -5.14 -3.98 -6.62
N GLN A 46 -3.89 -3.61 -6.33
CA GLN A 46 -2.71 -4.20 -6.98
C GLN A 46 -2.61 -5.70 -6.69
N ILE A 47 -2.72 -6.12 -5.42
CA ILE A 47 -2.70 -7.53 -5.03
C ILE A 47 -3.80 -8.32 -5.73
N ILE A 48 -5.03 -7.83 -5.75
CA ILE A 48 -6.16 -8.48 -6.44
C ILE A 48 -5.90 -8.60 -7.95
N THR A 49 -5.32 -7.57 -8.56
CA THR A 49 -4.94 -7.59 -9.99
C THR A 49 -3.86 -8.63 -10.25
N ILE A 50 -2.87 -8.74 -9.36
CA ILE A 50 -1.84 -9.79 -9.43
C ILE A 50 -2.45 -11.18 -9.29
N GLN A 51 -3.40 -11.38 -8.37
CA GLN A 51 -4.09 -12.66 -8.22
C GLN A 51 -4.85 -13.04 -9.51
N ALA A 52 -5.57 -12.09 -10.11
CA ALA A 52 -6.25 -12.32 -11.40
C ALA A 52 -5.25 -12.64 -12.52
N GLY A 53 -4.11 -11.93 -12.56
CA GLY A 53 -3.04 -12.18 -13.51
C GLY A 53 -2.38 -13.55 -13.32
N ALA A 54 -2.17 -13.98 -12.08
CA ALA A 54 -1.63 -15.29 -11.75
C ALA A 54 -2.56 -16.40 -12.23
N GLN A 55 -3.89 -16.24 -12.06
CA GLN A 55 -4.89 -17.17 -12.58
C GLN A 55 -4.89 -17.25 -14.10
N LEU A 56 -4.71 -16.13 -14.80
CA LEU A 56 -4.63 -16.10 -16.26
C LEU A 56 -3.32 -16.71 -16.79
N TRP A 57 -2.22 -16.47 -16.10
CA TRP A 57 -0.90 -17.00 -16.45
C TRP A 57 -0.77 -18.50 -16.16
N ARG A 58 -1.54 -19.02 -15.20
CA ARG A 58 -1.43 -20.37 -14.68
C ARG A 58 -1.41 -21.45 -15.77
N PRO A 59 -0.36 -22.27 -15.85
CA PRO A 59 -0.32 -23.41 -16.75
C PRO A 59 -1.36 -24.47 -16.40
N ARG A 60 -1.81 -25.24 -17.40
CA ARG A 60 -2.77 -26.35 -17.19
C ARG A 60 -2.24 -27.45 -16.26
N SER A 61 -0.92 -27.58 -16.13
CA SER A 61 -0.27 -28.53 -15.21
C SER A 61 -0.45 -28.16 -13.74
N GLY A 62 -0.76 -26.89 -13.43
CA GLY A 62 -0.81 -26.37 -12.06
C GLY A 62 0.56 -26.04 -11.45
N ASP A 63 1.65 -26.25 -12.18
CA ASP A 63 3.01 -25.88 -11.76
C ASP A 63 3.26 -24.41 -12.06
N LEU A 64 3.48 -23.60 -11.01
CA LEU A 64 3.71 -22.17 -11.10
C LEU A 64 5.20 -21.81 -11.21
N THR A 65 6.09 -22.77 -11.43
CA THR A 65 7.52 -22.50 -11.63
C THR A 65 7.73 -21.46 -12.74
N GLY A 66 8.46 -20.39 -12.42
CA GLY A 66 8.71 -19.27 -13.33
C GLY A 66 7.66 -18.15 -13.28
N ILE A 67 6.63 -18.26 -12.43
CA ILE A 67 5.71 -17.16 -12.19
C ILE A 67 6.49 -15.94 -11.67
N SER A 68 6.24 -14.80 -12.29
CA SER A 68 6.79 -13.51 -11.90
C SER A 68 5.95 -12.39 -12.48
N LEU A 69 6.07 -11.19 -11.92
CA LEU A 69 5.44 -9.99 -12.48
C LEU A 69 5.85 -9.77 -13.94
N ALA A 70 7.14 -9.96 -14.27
CA ALA A 70 7.63 -9.85 -15.64
C ALA A 70 7.01 -10.90 -16.57
N ALA A 71 6.89 -12.16 -16.13
CA ALA A 71 6.27 -13.22 -16.92
C ALA A 71 4.78 -12.94 -17.16
N MET A 72 4.05 -12.42 -16.17
CA MET A 72 2.65 -12.04 -16.31
C MET A 72 2.46 -10.80 -17.19
N SER A 73 3.29 -9.77 -17.03
CA SER A 73 3.28 -8.58 -17.89
C SER A 73 3.59 -8.93 -19.34
N GLY A 74 4.47 -9.91 -19.59
CA GLY A 74 4.82 -10.38 -20.94
C GLY A 74 3.64 -10.90 -21.76
N ILE A 75 2.60 -11.43 -21.10
CA ILE A 75 1.35 -11.87 -21.73
C ILE A 75 0.17 -10.92 -21.49
N ALA A 76 0.43 -9.73 -20.95
CA ALA A 76 -0.58 -8.75 -20.53
C ALA A 76 -1.61 -9.28 -19.52
N ALA A 77 -1.22 -10.25 -18.67
CA ALA A 77 -2.06 -10.74 -17.57
C ALA A 77 -2.13 -9.75 -16.39
N VAL A 78 -1.11 -8.91 -16.28
CA VAL A 78 -1.08 -7.70 -15.44
C VAL A 78 -0.61 -6.53 -16.31
N PRO A 79 -0.80 -5.27 -15.90
CA PRO A 79 -0.39 -4.12 -16.70
C PRO A 79 1.08 -4.21 -17.14
N GLN A 80 1.34 -3.97 -18.43
CA GLN A 80 2.68 -4.12 -19.02
C GLN A 80 3.69 -3.17 -18.39
N GLN A 81 3.25 -1.97 -17.99
CA GLN A 81 4.09 -0.98 -17.34
C GLN A 81 4.62 -1.42 -15.96
N TRP A 82 4.06 -2.46 -15.35
CA TRP A 82 4.56 -2.98 -14.08
C TRP A 82 5.89 -3.71 -14.24
N GLY A 83 6.18 -4.29 -15.41
CA GLY A 83 7.48 -4.88 -15.71
C GLY A 83 7.98 -5.85 -14.64
N SER A 84 9.13 -5.54 -14.03
CA SER A 84 9.73 -6.32 -12.94
C SER A 84 9.07 -6.12 -11.56
N GLY A 85 8.16 -5.16 -11.43
CA GLY A 85 7.54 -4.79 -10.16
C GLY A 85 8.36 -3.81 -9.32
N THR A 86 9.35 -3.14 -9.90
CA THR A 86 10.24 -2.22 -9.17
C THR A 86 9.57 -0.88 -8.89
N ALA A 87 9.56 -0.46 -7.63
CA ALA A 87 8.99 0.82 -7.18
C ALA A 87 7.54 1.10 -7.63
N ILE A 88 6.72 0.05 -7.77
CA ILE A 88 5.33 0.18 -8.27
C ILE A 88 4.29 0.25 -7.16
N ASN A 89 4.64 -0.10 -5.93
CA ASN A 89 3.66 -0.06 -4.84
C ASN A 89 3.42 1.39 -4.36
N PRO A 90 2.35 1.64 -3.60
CA PRO A 90 1.97 3.00 -3.17
C PRO A 90 2.96 3.71 -2.26
N TRP A 91 3.95 2.99 -1.73
CA TRP A 91 5.06 3.53 -0.93
C TRP A 91 6.34 3.69 -1.75
N GLY A 92 6.32 3.39 -3.06
CA GLY A 92 7.49 3.42 -3.94
C GLY A 92 8.43 2.24 -3.74
N GLY A 93 8.00 1.18 -3.05
CA GLY A 93 8.74 -0.06 -2.91
C GLY A 93 8.40 -1.08 -3.99
N ASP A 94 9.10 -2.21 -3.93
CA ASP A 94 8.99 -3.27 -4.92
C ASP A 94 7.81 -4.20 -4.61
N VAL A 95 7.23 -4.74 -5.68
CA VAL A 95 6.29 -5.86 -5.63
C VAL A 95 6.95 -7.03 -6.38
N GLN A 96 7.03 -8.17 -5.72
CA GLN A 96 7.61 -9.39 -6.29
C GLN A 96 6.57 -10.51 -6.25
N VAL A 97 6.59 -11.35 -7.27
CA VAL A 97 5.79 -12.58 -7.33
C VAL A 97 6.75 -13.71 -7.64
N SER A 98 6.70 -14.77 -6.85
CA SER A 98 7.52 -15.97 -7.04
C SER A 98 6.72 -17.21 -6.69
N VAL A 99 7.15 -18.36 -7.21
CA VAL A 99 6.64 -19.66 -6.75
C VAL A 99 7.03 -19.90 -5.30
N ASP A 100 6.17 -20.57 -4.53
CA ASP A 100 6.52 -20.99 -3.19
C ASP A 100 7.63 -22.06 -3.22
N GLY A 101 8.58 -21.97 -2.29
CA GLY A 101 9.73 -22.87 -2.25
C GLY A 101 9.41 -24.30 -1.79
N THR A 102 8.23 -24.52 -1.21
CA THR A 102 7.81 -25.82 -0.66
C THR A 102 6.73 -26.52 -1.49
N ASP A 103 5.91 -25.75 -2.22
CA ASP A 103 4.81 -26.26 -3.06
C ASP A 103 4.69 -25.45 -4.35
N THR A 104 5.01 -26.05 -5.49
CA THR A 104 4.97 -25.37 -6.79
C THR A 104 3.56 -25.03 -7.28
N SER A 105 2.51 -25.51 -6.60
CA SER A 105 1.13 -25.08 -6.86
C SER A 105 0.77 -23.77 -6.16
N ARG A 106 1.69 -23.18 -5.39
CA ARG A 106 1.48 -21.93 -4.65
C ARG A 106 2.42 -20.84 -5.15
N TYR A 107 2.01 -19.60 -4.93
CA TYR A 107 2.82 -18.43 -5.22
C TYR A 107 2.79 -17.45 -4.05
N VAL A 108 3.86 -16.69 -3.96
CA VAL A 108 4.10 -15.70 -2.92
C VAL A 108 4.15 -14.33 -3.56
N ILE A 109 3.36 -13.40 -3.04
CA ILE A 109 3.45 -11.98 -3.36
C ILE A 109 4.19 -11.30 -2.21
N THR A 110 5.27 -10.58 -2.52
CA THR A 110 6.04 -9.80 -1.55
C THR A 110 5.98 -8.32 -1.91
N LEU A 111 5.56 -7.48 -0.96
CA LEU A 111 5.60 -6.01 -1.08
C LEU A 111 6.62 -5.48 -0.08
N THR A 112 7.55 -4.64 -0.53
CA THR A 112 8.61 -4.04 0.31
C THR A 112 8.41 -2.53 0.45
N GLY A 113 9.17 -1.89 1.36
CA GLY A 113 9.18 -0.43 1.46
C GLY A 113 7.88 0.17 2.02
N ILE A 114 7.12 -0.58 2.80
CA ILE A 114 5.96 -0.02 3.51
C ILE A 114 6.47 0.81 4.68
N ASP A 115 6.42 2.15 4.54
CA ASP A 115 6.99 3.09 5.52
C ASP A 115 6.32 3.05 6.91
N ALA A 116 5.02 2.72 6.94
CA ALA A 116 4.22 2.77 8.16
C ALA A 116 3.81 1.35 8.60
N ASP A 117 4.36 0.89 9.72
CA ASP A 117 4.10 -0.46 10.24
C ASP A 117 2.62 -0.74 10.47
N ALA A 118 1.85 0.26 10.93
CA ALA A 118 0.41 0.11 11.11
C ALA A 118 -0.34 -0.14 9.79
N GLU A 119 0.13 0.44 8.68
CA GLU A 119 -0.45 0.23 7.35
C GLU A 119 -0.17 -1.19 6.85
N GLY A 120 1.07 -1.67 7.02
CA GLY A 120 1.48 -3.02 6.66
C GLY A 120 0.81 -4.11 7.51
N ALA A 121 0.72 -3.89 8.83
CA ALA A 121 0.01 -4.79 9.75
C ALA A 121 -1.49 -4.87 9.40
N ARG A 122 -2.12 -3.75 9.01
CA ARG A 122 -3.51 -3.75 8.57
C ARG A 122 -3.69 -4.55 7.27
N LEU A 123 -2.80 -4.38 6.29
CA LEU A 123 -2.82 -5.19 5.08
C LEU A 123 -2.68 -6.68 5.40
N ALA A 124 -1.75 -7.06 6.26
CA ALA A 124 -1.58 -8.45 6.66
C ALA A 124 -2.86 -9.01 7.30
N TYR A 125 -3.48 -8.27 8.21
CA TYR A 125 -4.76 -8.63 8.81
C TYR A 125 -5.87 -8.80 7.77
N ASP A 126 -5.98 -7.87 6.82
CA ASP A 126 -7.02 -7.88 5.79
C ASP A 126 -6.90 -9.10 4.85
N PHE A 127 -5.69 -9.60 4.61
CA PHE A 127 -5.42 -10.74 3.74
C PHE A 127 -5.33 -12.09 4.46
N ASP A 128 -5.35 -12.11 5.79
CA ASP A 128 -5.23 -13.34 6.60
C ASP A 128 -6.29 -14.40 6.24
N GLN A 129 -7.52 -13.97 5.95
CA GLN A 129 -8.61 -14.88 5.59
C GLN A 129 -8.60 -15.35 4.12
N TYR A 130 -7.77 -14.75 3.27
CA TYR A 130 -7.75 -15.00 1.82
C TYR A 130 -6.44 -15.65 1.36
N THR A 131 -5.49 -15.83 2.27
CA THR A 131 -4.16 -16.37 2.02
C THR A 131 -3.93 -17.63 2.85
N LEU A 132 -2.96 -18.43 2.44
CA LEU A 132 -2.44 -19.53 3.24
C LEU A 132 -1.49 -19.02 4.34
N GLN A 133 -0.84 -17.90 4.07
CA GLN A 133 0.04 -17.21 5.00
C GLN A 133 0.01 -15.72 4.68
N SER A 134 -0.22 -14.90 5.71
CA SER A 134 -0.14 -13.45 5.65
C SER A 134 0.77 -12.96 6.76
N THR A 135 1.91 -12.37 6.40
CA THR A 135 2.90 -11.89 7.38
C THR A 135 3.41 -10.52 7.01
N PHE A 136 3.58 -9.65 8.00
CA PHE A 136 4.22 -8.36 7.84
C PHE A 136 5.34 -8.20 8.87
N ALA A 137 6.53 -7.82 8.42
CA ALA A 137 7.67 -7.52 9.29
C ALA A 137 8.61 -6.52 8.60
N SER A 138 9.09 -5.52 9.34
CA SER A 138 10.13 -4.58 8.91
C SER A 138 9.87 -3.97 7.52
N GLY A 139 8.68 -3.39 7.32
CA GLY A 139 8.30 -2.76 6.05
C GLY A 139 8.05 -3.72 4.88
N THR A 140 8.01 -5.04 5.14
CA THR A 140 7.81 -6.07 4.13
C THR A 140 6.57 -6.90 4.44
N LEU A 141 5.62 -6.94 3.51
CA LEU A 141 4.44 -7.79 3.52
C LEU A 141 4.68 -9.00 2.62
N VAL A 142 4.42 -10.20 3.14
CA VAL A 142 4.53 -11.47 2.42
C VAL A 142 3.20 -12.18 2.50
N LEU A 143 2.60 -12.46 1.34
CA LEU A 143 1.31 -13.13 1.19
C LEU A 143 1.49 -14.39 0.34
N THR A 144 1.04 -15.54 0.84
CA THR A 144 1.09 -16.81 0.10
C THR A 144 -0.31 -17.22 -0.33
N PHE A 145 -0.47 -17.51 -1.62
CA PHE A 145 -1.74 -17.88 -2.22
C PHE A 145 -1.67 -19.26 -2.87
N GLN A 146 -2.83 -19.90 -2.96
CA GLN A 146 -3.02 -21.07 -3.80
C GLN A 146 -3.14 -20.65 -5.27
N GLY A 147 -2.46 -21.37 -6.15
CA GLY A 147 -2.55 -21.28 -7.61
C GLY A 147 -3.83 -21.85 -8.18
#